data_AF-Q6FS01-F1
#
_entry.id   AF-Q6FS01-F1
#
_cell.length_a   1.000
_cell.length_b   1.000
_cell.length_c   1.000
_cell.angle_alpha   90.00
_cell.angle_beta   90.00
_cell.angle_gamma   90.00
#
_symmetry.space_group_name_H-M   'P 1'
#
loop_
_entity.id
_entity.type
_entity.pdbx_description
1 polymer ?
#
loop_
_entity_poly.entity_id
_entity_poly.type
_entity_poly.pdbx_seq_one_letter_code
_entity_poly.pdbx_strand_id
1 'polypeptide(L)'
;MLRFYRSFSACRAVLNNGKTINPFDKLADKQSLLTTGMMSGFGMRQDKKSNILVSAEDMQLREEALETPIRGVQAGRTVGVINGDTATAVRRLTTKLIANGVPMDKRKQRFHMKPGKAAELKRSQRHRRDFKKGFKRLIEIVKDARRKGY
;
A
#
# COMPACT_ATOMS: atom_id res chain seq x y z
N MET A 1 -19.44 43.32 16.73
CA MET A 1 -18.05 42.81 16.78
C MET A 1 -17.97 41.53 15.98
N LEU A 2 -17.36 41.66 14.80
CA LEU A 2 -16.86 40.72 13.78
C LEU A 2 -17.45 39.31 13.61
N ARG A 3 -17.97 39.15 12.38
CA ARG A 3 -18.43 37.96 11.66
C ARG A 3 -17.27 37.00 11.34
N PHE A 4 -17.52 35.69 11.37
CA PHE A 4 -16.81 34.73 10.53
C PHE A 4 -17.79 33.71 9.93
N TYR A 5 -18.46 34.16 8.88
CA TYR A 5 -18.97 33.28 7.82
C TYR A 5 -17.75 32.67 7.12
N ARG A 6 -17.59 31.34 7.10
CA ARG A 6 -16.78 30.68 6.06
C ARG A 6 -17.71 30.08 5.03
N SER A 7 -17.80 30.85 3.95
CA SER A 7 -18.51 30.64 2.71
C SER A 7 -18.28 29.27 2.09
N PHE A 8 -19.37 28.73 1.54
CA PHE A 8 -19.38 28.00 0.28
C PHE A 8 -18.40 28.66 -0.72
N SER A 9 -17.49 27.87 -1.30
CA SER A 9 -16.76 28.27 -2.50
C SER A 9 -16.98 27.21 -3.56
N ALA A 10 -17.78 27.59 -4.55
CA ALA A 10 -18.06 26.84 -5.75
C ALA A 10 -16.82 26.74 -6.66
N CYS A 11 -16.82 25.69 -7.48
CA CYS A 11 -16.21 25.58 -8.80
C CYS A 11 -14.82 26.19 -9.02
N ARG A 12 -13.83 25.30 -9.24
CA ARG A 12 -12.75 25.58 -10.18
C ARG A 12 -12.59 24.40 -11.13
N ALA A 13 -13.32 24.46 -12.23
CA ALA A 13 -12.99 23.72 -13.44
C ALA A 13 -11.75 24.38 -14.05
N VAL A 14 -10.66 23.63 -14.18
CA VAL A 14 -9.55 24.00 -15.07
C VAL A 14 -9.61 23.01 -16.23
N LEU A 15 -10.19 23.46 -17.33
CA LEU A 15 -9.95 22.89 -18.65
C LEU A 15 -8.50 23.22 -19.01
N ASN A 16 -7.69 22.19 -19.24
CA ASN A 16 -6.44 22.34 -19.98
C ASN A 16 -6.33 21.18 -20.98
N ASN A 17 -6.87 21.47 -22.16
CA ASN A 17 -6.28 21.21 -23.47
C ASN A 17 -5.66 19.82 -23.68
N GLY A 18 -6.41 19.00 -24.43
CA GLY A 18 -5.91 17.75 -24.98
C GLY A 18 -4.66 17.95 -25.81
N LYS A 19 -3.62 17.19 -25.50
CA LYS A 19 -2.57 16.73 -26.41
C LYS A 19 -2.13 15.34 -25.95
N THR A 20 -2.54 14.32 -26.69
CA THR A 20 -1.91 13.00 -26.63
C THR A 20 -0.56 13.12 -27.34
N ILE A 21 0.54 13.15 -26.58
CA ILE A 21 1.87 12.95 -27.13
C ILE A 21 2.14 11.46 -27.01
N ASN A 22 1.93 10.72 -28.10
CA ASN A 22 2.44 9.36 -28.20
C ASN A 22 3.98 9.46 -28.30
N PRO A 23 4.75 8.77 -27.45
CA PRO A 23 6.21 8.87 -27.45
C PRO A 23 6.90 8.06 -28.57
N PHE A 24 6.17 7.59 -29.59
CA PHE A 24 6.64 6.57 -30.52
C PHE A 24 6.81 7.06 -31.96
N ASP A 25 7.35 8.25 -32.16
CA ASP A 25 7.71 8.76 -33.49
C ASP A 25 9.08 9.44 -33.45
N LYS A 26 10.14 8.65 -33.26
CA LYS A 26 11.50 9.04 -33.67
C LYS A 26 12.28 7.83 -34.19
N LEU A 27 12.26 7.71 -35.52
CA LEU A 27 13.41 7.54 -36.43
C LEU A 27 14.42 6.42 -36.03
N ALA A 28 14.44 5.30 -36.76
CA ALA A 28 15.12 5.14 -38.06
C ALA A 28 16.66 5.24 -37.98
N ASP A 29 17.27 4.14 -38.43
CA ASP A 29 18.63 3.97 -38.95
C ASP A 29 19.82 4.11 -38.00
N LYS A 30 20.47 2.96 -37.73
CA LYS A 30 21.89 2.74 -38.07
C LYS A 30 22.20 1.26 -38.19
N GLN A 31 22.62 0.90 -39.40
CA GLN A 31 23.06 -0.41 -39.81
C GLN A 31 24.42 -0.80 -39.23
N SER A 32 24.61 -2.12 -39.13
CA SER A 32 25.85 -2.90 -39.29
C SER A 32 27.03 -2.67 -38.34
N LEU A 33 27.50 -3.76 -37.73
CA LEU A 33 28.86 -4.28 -37.93
C LEU A 33 28.93 -5.74 -37.43
N LEU A 34 29.22 -6.65 -38.36
CA LEU A 34 29.61 -8.04 -38.14
C LEU A 34 31.11 -8.08 -37.78
N THR A 35 31.52 -8.83 -36.75
CA THR A 35 32.82 -9.52 -36.78
C THR A 35 32.78 -10.83 -35.99
N THR A 36 33.49 -11.81 -36.55
CA THR A 36 33.48 -13.25 -36.30
C THR A 36 34.45 -13.64 -35.19
N GLY A 37 34.06 -14.60 -34.35
CA GLY A 37 34.97 -15.29 -33.43
C GLY A 37 34.51 -16.73 -33.21
N MET A 38 35.18 -17.68 -33.87
CA MET A 38 35.00 -19.11 -33.68
C MET A 38 35.69 -19.56 -32.39
N MET A 39 35.13 -20.55 -31.65
CA MET A 39 35.83 -21.75 -31.15
C MET A 39 34.85 -22.69 -30.39
N SER A 40 34.76 -23.91 -30.91
CA SER A 40 34.42 -25.24 -30.35
C SER A 40 34.02 -25.45 -28.88
N GLY A 41 32.98 -26.27 -28.67
CA GLY A 41 33.05 -27.42 -27.73
C GLY A 41 31.87 -27.65 -26.77
N PHE A 42 31.25 -28.85 -26.88
CA PHE A 42 30.44 -29.60 -25.90
C PHE A 42 28.91 -29.35 -25.74
N GLY A 43 28.13 -30.27 -26.33
CA GLY A 43 27.12 -31.09 -25.61
C GLY A 43 25.84 -30.42 -25.09
N MET A 44 24.85 -30.26 -25.97
CA MET A 44 23.51 -29.72 -25.69
C MET A 44 22.55 -30.72 -25.01
N ARG A 45 22.00 -30.37 -23.85
CA ARG A 45 20.66 -30.80 -23.40
C ARG A 45 19.84 -29.53 -23.19
N GLN A 46 18.99 -29.17 -24.15
CA GLN A 46 18.20 -27.95 -24.10
C GLN A 46 16.90 -28.19 -23.32
N ASP A 47 16.91 -27.79 -22.04
CA ASP A 47 15.68 -27.50 -21.32
C ASP A 47 15.01 -26.29 -22.02
N LYS A 48 13.86 -26.52 -22.65
CA LYS A 48 13.04 -25.46 -23.24
C LYS A 48 12.45 -24.59 -22.14
N LYS A 49 13.27 -23.71 -21.56
CA LYS A 49 12.80 -22.53 -20.84
C LYS A 49 12.40 -21.52 -21.91
N SER A 50 11.11 -21.29 -22.08
CA SER A 50 10.63 -20.13 -22.82
C SER A 50 11.13 -18.87 -22.10
N ASN A 51 12.29 -18.38 -22.52
CA ASN A 51 12.82 -17.08 -22.11
C ASN A 51 11.86 -16.03 -22.66
N ILE A 52 10.94 -15.56 -21.81
CA ILE A 52 10.29 -14.28 -22.02
C ILE A 52 11.42 -13.27 -21.84
N LEU A 53 11.94 -12.74 -22.95
CA LEU A 53 12.90 -11.65 -22.97
C LEU A 53 12.16 -10.40 -22.49
N VAL A 54 12.10 -10.25 -21.17
CA VAL A 54 11.68 -9.01 -20.53
C VAL A 54 12.82 -8.03 -20.72
N SER A 55 12.56 -6.89 -21.35
CA SER A 55 13.59 -5.91 -21.69
C SER A 55 14.22 -5.33 -20.40
N ALA A 56 15.47 -4.85 -20.48
CA ALA A 56 16.11 -4.19 -19.33
C ALA A 56 15.31 -2.96 -18.85
N GLU A 57 14.58 -2.33 -19.76
CA GLU A 57 13.66 -1.22 -19.52
C GLU A 57 12.44 -1.67 -18.70
N ASP A 58 11.89 -2.86 -18.95
CA ASP A 58 10.77 -3.41 -18.18
C ASP A 58 11.14 -3.73 -16.73
N MET A 59 12.40 -4.15 -16.50
CA MET A 59 12.92 -4.38 -15.14
C MET A 59 13.09 -3.05 -14.39
N GLN A 60 13.57 -2.00 -15.06
CA GLN A 60 13.69 -0.66 -14.52
C GLN A 60 12.33 -0.03 -14.22
N LEU A 61 11.34 -0.17 -15.11
CA LEU A 61 9.97 0.29 -14.89
C LEU A 61 9.32 -0.37 -13.68
N ARG A 62 9.63 -1.64 -13.41
CA ARG A 62 9.08 -2.39 -12.27
C ARG A 62 9.70 -1.96 -10.96
N GLU A 63 11.01 -1.78 -10.92
CA GLU A 63 11.74 -1.22 -9.77
C GLU A 63 11.29 0.23 -9.50
N GLU A 64 11.22 1.06 -10.54
CA GLU A 64 10.75 2.46 -10.45
C GLU A 64 9.29 2.55 -10.04
N ALA A 65 8.40 1.66 -10.50
CA ALA A 65 7.00 1.62 -10.06
C ALA A 65 6.85 1.17 -8.59
N LEU A 66 7.80 0.39 -8.07
CA LEU A 66 7.87 0.04 -6.64
C LEU A 66 8.42 1.20 -5.80
N GLU A 67 9.37 1.96 -6.34
CA GLU A 67 9.94 3.16 -5.70
C GLU A 67 9.00 4.36 -5.77
N THR A 68 8.17 4.45 -6.82
CA THR A 68 7.19 5.51 -6.97
C THR A 68 6.12 5.34 -5.90
N PRO A 69 6.02 6.25 -4.91
CA PRO A 69 5.03 6.10 -3.86
C PRO A 69 3.64 6.16 -4.48
N ILE A 70 2.85 5.10 -4.30
CA ILE A 70 1.44 5.08 -4.72
C ILE A 70 0.75 6.25 -4.02
N ARG A 71 0.34 7.27 -4.78
CA ARG A 71 -0.32 8.48 -4.25
C ARG A 71 -1.85 8.31 -4.27
N GLY A 72 -2.54 8.98 -3.35
CA GLY A 72 -4.01 9.06 -3.32
C GLY A 72 -4.70 8.02 -2.43
N VAL A 73 -6.01 7.84 -2.60
CA VAL A 73 -6.86 6.98 -1.73
C VAL A 73 -6.50 5.49 -1.81
N GLN A 74 -5.86 5.09 -2.90
CA GLN A 74 -5.36 3.72 -3.12
C GLN A 74 -4.09 3.41 -2.32
N ALA A 75 -3.38 4.46 -1.85
CA ALA A 75 -2.20 4.31 -1.02
C ALA A 75 -2.56 3.57 0.29
N GLY A 76 -1.86 2.48 0.59
CA GLY A 76 -2.10 1.68 1.79
C GLY A 76 -3.32 0.75 1.73
N ARG A 77 -4.06 0.72 0.61
CA ARG A 77 -5.17 -0.24 0.34
C ARG A 77 -4.85 -1.23 -0.77
N THR A 78 -3.63 -1.20 -1.28
CA THR A 78 -3.09 -2.08 -2.31
C THR A 78 -1.96 -2.92 -1.73
N VAL A 79 -1.88 -4.19 -2.14
CA VAL A 79 -0.85 -5.15 -1.72
C VAL A 79 -0.49 -5.98 -2.95
N GLY A 80 0.80 -6.04 -3.27
CA GLY A 80 1.30 -6.93 -4.33
C GLY A 80 1.15 -8.41 -3.93
N VAL A 81 0.73 -9.23 -4.88
CA VAL A 81 0.66 -10.68 -4.70
C VAL A 81 2.05 -11.26 -4.95
N ILE A 82 2.56 -12.03 -3.98
CA ILE A 82 3.87 -12.66 -4.05
C ILE A 82 3.64 -14.16 -4.28
N ASN A 83 4.38 -14.75 -5.22
CA ASN A 83 4.35 -16.19 -5.54
C ASN A 83 2.96 -16.73 -5.95
N GLY A 84 2.09 -15.88 -6.49
CA GLY A 84 0.71 -16.26 -6.87
C GLY A 84 -0.24 -16.54 -5.70
N ASP A 85 0.20 -16.39 -4.44
CA ASP A 85 -0.64 -16.61 -3.27
C ASP A 85 -1.52 -15.38 -2.98
N THR A 86 -2.70 -15.39 -3.60
CA THR A 86 -3.72 -14.36 -3.43
C THR A 86 -4.34 -14.38 -2.03
N ALA A 87 -4.47 -15.56 -1.41
CA ALA A 87 -5.10 -15.71 -0.10
C ALA A 87 -4.28 -15.01 0.99
N THR A 88 -2.97 -15.19 0.98
CA THR A 88 -2.06 -14.51 1.91
C THR A 88 -2.02 -13.01 1.64
N ALA A 89 -2.04 -12.57 0.37
CA ALA A 89 -2.12 -11.15 0.02
C ALA A 89 -3.39 -10.48 0.58
N VAL A 90 -4.55 -11.14 0.49
CA VAL A 90 -5.82 -10.65 1.04
C VAL A 90 -5.80 -10.58 2.57
N ARG A 91 -5.19 -11.57 3.25
CA ARG A 91 -5.00 -11.52 4.71
C ARG A 91 -4.16 -10.32 5.13
N ARG A 92 -3.02 -10.09 4.44
CA ARG A 92 -2.14 -8.93 4.68
C ARG A 92 -2.89 -7.63 4.47
N LEU A 93 -3.67 -7.51 3.40
CA LEU A 93 -4.51 -6.35 3.14
C LEU A 93 -5.52 -6.13 4.27
N THR A 94 -6.20 -7.18 4.71
CA THR A 94 -7.20 -7.12 5.80
C THR A 94 -6.56 -6.61 7.10
N THR A 95 -5.38 -7.12 7.47
CA THR A 95 -4.64 -6.65 8.65
C THR A 95 -4.29 -5.16 8.54
N LYS A 96 -3.83 -4.69 7.37
CA LYS A 96 -3.54 -3.26 7.13
C LYS A 96 -4.80 -2.40 7.30
N LEU A 97 -5.95 -2.84 6.77
CA LEU A 97 -7.22 -2.12 6.90
C LEU A 97 -7.70 -2.04 8.36
N ILE A 98 -7.56 -3.11 9.12
CA ILE A 98 -7.94 -3.16 10.54
C ILE A 98 -7.01 -2.27 11.38
N ALA A 99 -5.69 -2.32 11.14
CA ALA A 99 -4.72 -1.48 11.83
C ALA A 99 -5.02 0.02 11.64
N ASN A 100 -5.43 0.40 10.43
CA ASN A 100 -5.83 1.77 10.10
C ASN A 100 -7.25 2.14 10.57
N GLY A 101 -8.04 1.19 11.10
CA GLY A 101 -9.39 1.45 11.61
C GLY A 101 -10.47 1.71 10.54
N VAL A 102 -10.16 1.54 9.25
CA VAL A 102 -11.07 1.79 8.10
C VAL A 102 -12.46 1.15 8.25
N PRO A 103 -12.59 -0.15 8.57
CA PRO A 103 -13.92 -0.77 8.69
C PRO A 103 -14.73 -0.18 9.86
N MET A 104 -14.07 0.17 10.96
CA MET A 104 -14.74 0.80 12.10
C MET A 104 -15.23 2.21 11.75
N ASP A 105 -14.42 2.96 11.01
CA ASP A 105 -14.76 4.33 10.64
C ASP A 105 -15.88 4.35 9.60
N LYS A 106 -15.87 3.43 8.62
CA LYS A 106 -17.02 3.20 7.73
C LYS A 106 -18.31 2.98 8.54
N ARG A 107 -18.26 2.16 9.59
CA ARG A 107 -19.43 1.88 10.45
C ARG A 107 -19.87 3.11 11.25
N LYS A 108 -18.93 3.88 11.81
CA LYS A 108 -19.23 5.10 12.57
C LYS A 108 -19.81 6.21 11.69
N GLN A 109 -19.33 6.33 10.45
CA GLN A 109 -19.78 7.36 9.50
C GLN A 109 -21.17 7.08 8.95
N ARG A 110 -21.70 5.85 9.09
CA ARG A 110 -23.03 5.48 8.58
C ARG A 110 -24.16 6.35 9.16
N PHE A 111 -24.03 6.77 10.42
CA PHE A 111 -25.06 7.56 11.10
C PHE A 111 -24.45 8.74 11.84
N HIS A 112 -25.16 9.87 11.83
CA HIS A 112 -24.77 11.02 12.62
C HIS A 112 -24.91 10.73 14.12
N MET A 113 -23.87 11.06 14.88
CA MET A 113 -23.87 10.99 16.33
C MET A 113 -23.64 12.39 16.89
N LYS A 114 -24.45 12.78 17.88
CA LYS A 114 -24.26 14.05 18.59
C LYS A 114 -22.84 14.14 19.16
N PRO A 115 -22.18 15.31 19.10
CA PRO A 115 -20.78 15.45 19.51
C PRO A 115 -20.56 15.10 20.99
N GLY A 116 -21.49 15.46 21.88
CA GLY A 116 -21.43 15.09 23.30
C GLY A 116 -21.43 13.57 23.51
N LYS A 117 -22.26 12.84 22.77
CA LYS A 117 -22.31 11.37 22.86
C LYS A 117 -21.04 10.72 22.28
N ALA A 118 -20.50 11.28 21.20
CA ALA A 118 -19.23 10.83 20.63
C ALA A 118 -18.06 11.02 21.59
N ALA A 119 -18.02 12.14 22.33
CA ALA A 119 -17.01 12.41 23.36
C ALA A 119 -17.14 11.46 24.56
N GLU A 120 -18.35 11.20 25.04
CA GLU A 120 -18.63 10.24 26.11
C GLU A 120 -18.17 8.83 25.73
N LEU A 121 -18.51 8.37 24.51
CA LEU A 121 -18.07 7.09 23.98
C LEU A 121 -16.53 7.01 23.92
N LYS A 122 -15.87 8.06 23.41
CA LYS A 122 -14.40 8.12 23.34
C LYS A 122 -13.75 8.04 24.73
N ARG A 123 -14.31 8.74 25.73
CA ARG A 123 -13.86 8.69 27.13
C ARG A 123 -14.01 7.29 27.72
N SER A 124 -15.17 6.67 27.55
CA SER A 124 -15.45 5.30 28.00
C SER A 124 -14.49 4.28 27.36
N GLN A 125 -14.27 4.37 26.05
CA GLN A 125 -13.33 3.49 25.35
C GLN A 125 -11.87 3.70 25.77
N ARG A 126 -11.46 4.93 26.09
CA ARG A 126 -10.13 5.20 26.67
C ARG A 126 -10.02 4.52 28.04
N HIS A 127 -10.98 4.74 28.93
CA HIS A 127 -10.97 4.12 30.26
C HIS A 127 -10.91 2.59 30.19
N ARG A 128 -11.69 1.96 29.31
CA ARG A 128 -11.67 0.50 29.11
C ARG A 128 -10.30 -0.01 28.65
N ARG A 129 -9.61 0.73 27.77
CA ARG A 129 -8.26 0.39 27.30
C ARG A 129 -7.24 0.52 28.42
N ASP A 130 -7.29 1.61 29.17
CA ASP A 130 -6.37 1.87 30.29
C ASP A 130 -6.56 0.82 31.40
N PHE A 131 -7.81 0.51 31.75
CA PHE A 131 -8.14 -0.55 32.71
C PHE A 131 -7.60 -1.90 32.25
N LYS A 132 -7.83 -2.29 30.99
CA LYS A 132 -7.34 -3.58 30.48
C LYS A 132 -5.81 -3.66 30.48
N LYS A 133 -5.12 -2.54 30.18
CA LYS A 133 -3.65 -2.46 30.25
C LYS A 133 -3.16 -2.66 31.68
N GLY A 134 -3.75 -1.96 32.65
CA GLY A 134 -3.44 -2.11 34.08
C GLY A 134 -3.70 -3.54 34.58
N PHE A 135 -4.83 -4.13 34.20
CA PHE A 135 -5.17 -5.51 34.54
C PHE A 135 -4.16 -6.52 33.98
N LYS A 136 -3.76 -6.39 32.70
CA LYS A 136 -2.74 -7.27 32.11
C LYS A 136 -1.40 -7.16 32.85
N ARG A 137 -0.96 -5.94 33.15
CA ARG A 137 0.25 -5.69 33.94
C ARG A 137 0.17 -6.36 35.31
N LEU A 138 -0.97 -6.27 36.00
CA LEU A 138 -1.15 -6.90 37.31
C LEU A 138 -1.03 -8.43 37.21
N ILE A 139 -1.69 -9.04 36.21
CA ILE A 139 -1.61 -10.48 35.99
C ILE A 139 -0.19 -10.92 35.62
N GLU A 140 0.57 -10.11 34.88
CA GLU A 140 1.98 -10.38 34.58
C GLU A 140 2.83 -10.39 35.85
N ILE A 141 2.61 -9.45 36.79
CA ILE A 141 3.28 -9.43 38.10
C ILE A 141 2.94 -10.67 38.91
N VAL A 142 1.66 -11.05 38.98
CA VAL A 142 1.22 -12.26 39.71
C VAL A 142 1.84 -13.53 39.11
N LYS A 143 1.90 -13.62 37.78
CA LYS A 143 2.57 -14.74 37.10
C LYS A 143 4.07 -14.78 37.39
N ASP A 144 4.72 -13.61 37.44
CA ASP A 144 6.13 -13.50 37.78
C ASP A 144 6.41 -13.88 39.24
N ALA A 145 5.55 -13.45 40.16
CA ALA A 145 5.62 -13.80 41.57
C ALA A 145 5.52 -15.33 41.77
N ARG A 146 4.50 -15.94 41.15
CA ARG A 146 4.32 -17.39 41.13
C ARG A 146 5.52 -18.13 40.55
N ARG A 147 6.16 -17.58 39.50
CA ARG A 147 7.36 -18.17 38.87
C ARG A 147 8.58 -18.12 39.79
N LYS A 148 8.72 -17.05 40.59
CA LYS A 148 9.81 -16.87 41.55
C LYS A 148 9.57 -17.59 42.87
N GLY A 149 8.33 -17.96 43.18
CA GLY A 149 7.94 -18.62 44.42
C GLY A 149 7.61 -17.65 45.57
N TYR A 150 7.20 -16.42 45.25
CA TYR A 150 6.57 -15.50 46.21
C TYR A 150 5.09 -15.83 46.43
#